data_AF-A0A429B8A1-F1
#
_entry.id   AF-A0A429B8A1-F1
#
_cell.length_a   1.000
_cell.length_b   1.000
_cell.length_c   1.000
_cell.angle_alpha   90.00
_cell.angle_beta   90.00
_cell.angle_gamma   90.00
#
_symmetry.space_group_name_H-M   'P 1'
#
loop_
_entity.id
_entity.type
_entity.pdbx_description
1 polymer ?
#
loop_
_entity_poly.entity_id
_entity_poly.type
_entity_poly.pdbx_seq_one_letter_code
_entity_poly.pdbx_strand_id
1 'polypeptide(L)'
;MSKLTDVPKRILIGRALRSDRLAETLLPKRIALPVFASDPLSSVAYAPGEVLLVLSIAGVSAYHFSPWIALAVVVLMFTVVASYRQNVHAYPSGGG
;
A
#
# COMPACT_ATOMS: atom_id res chain seq x y z
N MET A 1 2.44 16.61 -32.09
CA MET A 1 1.44 17.67 -31.82
C MET A 1 1.32 17.90 -30.32
N SER A 2 1.92 18.97 -29.78
CA SER A 2 1.68 19.40 -28.39
C SER A 2 0.30 20.03 -28.31
N LYS A 3 -0.59 19.48 -27.47
CA LYS A 3 -1.92 20.06 -27.28
C LYS A 3 -1.77 21.32 -26.42
N LEU A 4 -2.38 22.42 -26.87
CA LEU A 4 -2.42 23.74 -26.21
C LEU A 4 -2.87 23.72 -24.74
N THR A 5 -3.34 22.58 -24.24
CA THR A 5 -3.81 22.33 -22.87
C THR A 5 -2.67 22.06 -21.85
N ASP A 6 -1.43 21.79 -22.31
CA ASP A 6 -0.34 21.37 -21.42
C ASP A 6 0.29 22.51 -20.59
N VAL A 7 0.21 23.76 -21.07
CA VAL A 7 0.80 24.93 -20.42
C VAL A 7 0.12 25.27 -19.08
N PRO A 8 -1.22 25.43 -18.99
CA PRO A 8 -1.87 25.70 -17.71
C PRO A 8 -1.71 24.53 -16.72
N LYS A 9 -1.73 23.28 -17.21
CA LYS A 9 -1.52 22.08 -16.39
C LYS A 9 -0.13 22.05 -15.74
N ARG A 10 0.90 22.47 -16.48
CA ARG A 10 2.29 22.51 -15.99
C ARG A 10 2.53 23.57 -14.92
N ILE A 11 1.80 24.67 -14.96
CA ILE A 11 1.93 25.75 -13.97
C ILE A 11 1.22 25.35 -12.67
N LEU A 12 0.05 24.72 -12.76
CA LEU A 12 -0.74 24.32 -11.59
C LEU A 12 -0.25 23.04 -10.88
N ILE A 13 0.17 22.02 -11.65
CA ILE A 13 0.51 20.68 -11.11
C ILE A 13 2.03 20.43 -11.12
N GLY A 14 2.80 21.24 -11.86
CA GLY A 14 4.21 21.01 -12.09
C GLY A 14 4.50 20.12 -13.29
N ARG A 15 5.78 20.01 -13.66
CA ARG A 15 6.23 19.21 -14.80
C ARG A 15 6.05 17.72 -14.47
N ALA A 16 5.34 16.97 -15.31
CA ALA A 16 5.25 15.52 -15.18
C ALA A 16 6.67 14.93 -15.06
N LEU A 17 6.95 14.30 -13.92
CA LEU A 17 8.19 13.59 -13.67
C LEU A 17 8.21 12.37 -14.60
N ARG A 18 9.06 12.45 -15.61
CA ARG A 18 9.37 11.33 -16.51
C ARG A 18 9.97 10.20 -15.67
N SER A 19 9.43 8.99 -15.80
CA SER A 19 9.83 7.79 -15.03
C SER A 19 11.33 7.50 -15.08
N ASP A 20 11.98 7.95 -16.14
CA ASP A 20 13.42 7.95 -16.38
C ASP A 20 14.26 8.76 -15.36
N ARG A 21 13.64 9.60 -14.50
CA ARG A 21 14.32 10.33 -13.40
C ARG A 21 14.02 9.80 -11.99
N LEU A 22 13.20 8.76 -11.84
CA LEU A 22 12.92 8.16 -10.51
C LEU A 22 14.05 7.27 -9.99
N ALA A 23 14.94 6.81 -10.88
CA ALA A 23 16.13 6.05 -10.50
C ALA A 23 17.12 6.87 -9.64
N GLU A 24 17.11 8.21 -9.76
CA GLU A 24 17.98 9.07 -8.97
C GLU A 24 17.37 9.50 -7.62
N THR A 25 16.11 9.17 -7.37
CA THR A 25 15.42 9.32 -6.07
C THR A 25 15.16 7.98 -5.40
N LEU A 26 16.04 6.99 -5.61
CA LEU A 26 16.06 5.80 -4.76
C LEU A 26 16.46 6.21 -3.35
N LEU A 27 15.45 6.35 -2.47
CA LEU A 27 15.68 6.58 -1.05
C LEU A 27 16.55 5.45 -0.52
N PRO A 28 17.64 5.75 0.24
CA PRO A 28 18.45 4.72 0.85
C PRO A 28 17.56 3.80 1.69
N LYS A 29 17.80 2.49 1.62
CA LYS A 29 16.95 1.43 2.23
C LYS A 29 16.49 1.73 3.66
N ARG A 30 17.30 2.45 4.44
CA ARG A 30 17.00 2.87 5.83
C ARG A 30 15.81 3.83 5.96
N ILE A 31 15.57 4.67 4.95
CA ILE A 31 14.48 5.65 4.93
C ILE A 31 13.31 5.10 4.09
N ALA A 32 13.62 4.39 3.00
CA ALA A 32 12.59 3.76 2.18
C ALA A 32 11.75 2.74 2.98
N LEU A 33 12.39 1.91 3.81
CA LEU A 33 11.69 0.88 4.58
C LEU A 33 10.60 1.44 5.52
N PRO A 34 10.88 2.40 6.43
CA PRO A 34 9.85 2.96 7.29
C PRO A 34 8.79 3.77 6.53
N VAL A 35 9.16 4.48 5.47
CA VAL A 35 8.19 5.27 4.67
C VAL A 35 7.21 4.35 3.93
N PHE A 36 7.70 3.31 3.25
CA PHE A 36 6.82 2.35 2.57
C PHE A 36 6.12 1.38 3.53
N ALA A 37 6.69 1.13 4.71
CA ALA A 37 6.03 0.34 5.75
C ALA A 37 4.94 1.12 6.51
N SER A 38 4.99 2.46 6.50
CA SER A 38 4.02 3.31 7.23
C SER A 38 2.58 3.11 6.75
N ASP A 39 2.39 2.85 5.45
CA ASP A 39 1.07 2.63 4.86
C ASP A 39 0.40 1.35 5.42
N PRO A 40 1.01 0.14 5.27
CA PRO A 40 0.44 -1.06 5.88
C PRO A 40 0.44 -1.05 7.41
N LEU A 41 1.42 -0.39 8.08
CA LEU A 41 1.40 -0.24 9.55
C LEU A 41 0.19 0.55 10.03
N SER A 42 -0.17 1.62 9.31
CA SER A 42 -1.37 2.41 9.61
C SER A 42 -2.64 1.57 9.47
N SER A 43 -2.75 0.77 8.40
CA SER A 43 -3.90 -0.13 8.20
C SER A 43 -4.01 -1.20 9.29
N VAL A 44 -2.91 -1.81 9.71
CA VAL A 44 -2.90 -2.85 10.76
C VAL A 44 -3.21 -2.27 12.14
N ALA A 45 -2.87 -1.01 12.40
CA ALA A 45 -3.18 -0.35 13.68
C ALA A 45 -4.67 -0.01 13.82
N TYR A 46 -5.33 0.40 12.74
CA TYR A 46 -6.74 0.81 12.76
C TYR A 46 -7.72 -0.35 12.54
N ALA A 47 -7.39 -1.29 11.64
CA ALA A 47 -8.30 -2.36 11.22
C ALA A 47 -8.87 -3.24 12.36
N PRO A 48 -8.11 -3.65 13.40
CA PRO A 48 -8.67 -4.46 14.48
C PRO A 48 -9.80 -3.76 15.22
N GLY A 49 -9.65 -2.45 15.48
CA GLY A 49 -10.68 -1.65 16.15
C GLY A 49 -11.95 -1.53 15.31
N GLU A 50 -11.78 -1.33 14.00
CA GLU A 50 -12.89 -1.23 13.05
C GLU A 50 -13.67 -2.54 12.90
N VAL A 51 -12.98 -3.68 12.88
CA VAL A 51 -13.62 -5.01 12.87
C VAL A 51 -14.44 -5.23 14.14
N LEU A 52 -13.91 -4.89 15.31
CA LEU A 52 -14.65 -5.02 16.57
C LEU A 52 -15.86 -4.09 16.61
N LEU A 53 -15.74 -2.87 16.09
CA LEU A 53 -16.86 -1.93 16.00
C LEU A 53 -17.97 -2.47 15.10
N VAL A 54 -17.65 -3.01 13.91
CA VAL A 54 -18.63 -3.60 13.00
C VAL A 54 -19.28 -4.84 13.63
N LEU A 55 -18.51 -5.70 14.29
CA LEU A 55 -19.05 -6.85 15.02
C LEU A 55 -19.96 -6.43 16.19
N SER A 56 -19.66 -5.30 16.84
CA SER A 56 -20.50 -4.75 17.91
C SER A 56 -21.91 -4.41 17.43
N ILE A 57 -22.03 -3.91 16.19
CA ILE A 57 -23.32 -3.61 15.54
C ILE A 57 -24.07 -4.92 15.22
N ALA A 58 -23.33 -5.96 14.80
CA ALA A 58 -23.90 -7.29 14.53
C ALA A 58 -24.33 -8.04 15.81
N GLY A 59 -23.87 -7.60 16.99
CA GLY A 59 -24.23 -8.14 18.29
C GLY A 59 -23.09 -8.89 18.98
N VAL A 60 -23.18 -9.04 20.31
CA VAL A 60 -22.09 -9.57 21.15
C VAL A 60 -21.66 -11.00 20.79
N SER A 61 -22.56 -11.82 20.26
CA SER A 61 -22.24 -13.17 19.78
C SER A 61 -21.30 -13.16 18.56
N ALA A 62 -21.28 -12.07 17.78
CA ALA A 62 -20.45 -11.96 16.60
C ALA A 62 -18.94 -11.81 16.92
N TYR A 63 -18.59 -11.38 18.14
CA TYR A 63 -17.18 -11.31 18.57
C TYR A 63 -16.47 -12.66 18.54
N HIS A 64 -17.20 -13.78 18.61
CA HIS A 64 -16.62 -15.11 18.48
C HIS A 64 -15.97 -15.34 17.09
N PHE A 65 -16.37 -14.58 16.06
CA PHE A 65 -15.74 -14.63 14.74
C PHE A 65 -14.44 -13.82 14.65
N SER A 66 -14.15 -12.92 15.60
CA SER A 66 -12.93 -12.10 15.61
C SER A 66 -11.63 -12.91 15.41
N PRO A 67 -11.36 -14.02 16.15
CA PRO A 67 -10.16 -14.82 15.93
C PRO A 67 -10.10 -15.47 14.53
N TRP A 68 -11.25 -15.87 13.98
CA TRP A 68 -11.33 -16.44 12.64
C TRP A 68 -11.07 -15.41 11.55
N ILE A 69 -11.59 -14.19 11.72
CA ILE A 69 -11.33 -13.05 10.83
C ILE A 69 -9.84 -12.70 10.88
N ALA A 70 -9.25 -12.65 12.07
CA ALA A 70 -7.82 -12.39 12.23
C ALA A 70 -6.96 -13.46 11.51
N LEU A 71 -7.32 -14.74 11.66
CA LEU A 71 -6.64 -15.84 10.96
C LEU A 71 -6.74 -15.69 9.42
N ALA A 72 -7.91 -15.34 8.90
CA ALA A 72 -8.11 -15.11 7.47
C ALA A 72 -7.22 -13.95 6.96
N VAL A 73 -7.13 -12.85 7.71
CA VAL A 73 -6.25 -11.71 7.38
C VAL A 73 -4.78 -12.12 7.40
N VAL A 74 -4.35 -12.94 8.35
CA VAL A 74 -2.97 -13.47 8.40
C VAL A 74 -2.66 -14.27 7.14
N VAL A 75 -3.55 -15.19 6.72
CA VAL A 75 -3.38 -15.99 5.50
C VAL A 75 -3.33 -15.09 4.25
N LEU A 76 -4.20 -14.08 4.18
CA LEU A 76 -4.18 -13.10 3.11
C LEU A 76 -2.83 -12.37 3.06
N MET A 77 -2.31 -11.90 4.19
CA MET A 77 -1.02 -11.23 4.21
C MET A 77 0.14 -12.14 3.83
N PHE A 78 0.12 -13.41 4.23
CA PHE A 78 1.11 -14.38 3.74
C PHE A 78 1.09 -14.49 2.21
N THR A 79 -0.11 -14.54 1.62
CA THR A 79 -0.29 -14.64 0.16
C THR A 79 0.22 -13.38 -0.54
N VAL A 80 -0.13 -12.21 -0.01
CA VAL A 80 0.31 -10.91 -0.54
C VAL A 80 1.84 -10.78 -0.47
N VAL A 81 2.45 -11.11 0.68
CA VAL A 81 3.91 -11.07 0.84
C VAL A 81 4.59 -12.05 -0.11
N ALA A 82 4.06 -13.27 -0.25
CA ALA A 82 4.59 -14.25 -1.19
C ALA A 82 4.53 -13.74 -2.64
N SER A 83 3.40 -13.14 -3.03
CA SER A 83 3.21 -12.52 -4.35
C SER A 83 4.20 -11.38 -4.60
N TYR A 84 4.35 -10.45 -3.66
CA TYR A 84 5.35 -9.38 -3.77
C TYR A 84 6.77 -9.92 -3.86
N ARG A 85 7.08 -10.97 -3.08
CA ARG A 85 8.41 -11.59 -3.10
C ARG A 85 8.70 -12.23 -4.46
N GLN A 86 7.70 -12.85 -5.08
CA GLN A 86 7.80 -13.36 -6.46
C GLN A 86 7.99 -12.22 -7.46
N ASN A 87 7.20 -11.15 -7.35
CA ASN A 87 7.25 -10.02 -8.27
C ASN A 87 8.63 -9.32 -8.25
N VAL A 88 9.17 -9.06 -7.06
CA VAL A 88 10.50 -8.47 -6.89
C VAL A 88 11.61 -9.38 -7.43
N HIS A 89 11.47 -10.70 -7.27
CA HIS A 89 12.44 -11.65 -7.80
C HIS A 89 12.38 -11.74 -9.34
N ALA A 90 11.18 -11.67 -9.92
CA ALA A 90 10.98 -11.71 -11.36
C ALA A 90 11.39 -10.39 -12.06
N TYR A 91 11.25 -9.24 -11.38
CA TYR A 91 11.53 -7.91 -11.94
C TYR A 91 12.57 -7.14 -11.12
N PRO A 92 13.86 -7.54 -11.19
CA PRO A 92 14.94 -6.92 -10.42
C PRO A 92 15.28 -5.49 -10.85
N SER A 93 14.90 -5.08 -12.07
CA SER A 93 15.13 -3.73 -12.60
C SER A 93 14.13 -2.68 -12.11
N GLY A 94 13.18 -3.05 -11.24
CA GLY A 94 12.13 -2.14 -10.78
C GLY A 94 11.02 -2.04 -11.82
N GLY A 95 10.03 -2.92 -11.68
CA GLY A 95 8.78 -2.89 -12.44
C GLY A 95 7.67 -3.35 -11.51
N GLY A 96 7.10 -2.40 -10.77
CA GLY A 96 5.71 -2.53 -10.32
C GLY A 96 4.79 -2.21 -11.47
#